data_AF-A0A918KYD2-F1
#
_entry.id   AF-A0A918KYD2-F1
#
_cell.length_a   1.000
_cell.length_b   1.000
_cell.length_c   1.000
_cell.angle_alpha   90.00
_cell.angle_beta   90.00
_cell.angle_gamma   90.00
#
_symmetry.space_group_name_H-M   'P 1'
#
loop_
_entity.id
_entity.type
_entity.pdbx_description
1 polymer ?
#
loop_
_entity_poly.entity_id
_entity_poly.type
_entity_poly.pdbx_seq_one_letter_code
_entity_poly.pdbx_strand_id
1 'polypeptide(L)'
;MSMHRQGKIAALISCLITAMFMSLVFAVPAHAATTTLTTYPAPAGNPLSTDYTVKVRTPGGTWTDLDEYQTRIGGPSRATWASFVYFDTNGPVEMSVTYNLAAVSTVKVKPSARGVTPAISGNTATFTISGPMKLVVDVNDNVDQDLMIFANPLETNVPSASDPNVIYYGPGFYDTGDITVPSGKTLYIAGGAVVRGGVIANDVSDVTIRGRGILYRPDGEGVSVDRSTNVTVDGIIVNGYGNLNNGGYGVDLGSSNNVSVNNVKLLAYRKWTDGVDAMASNNININDSYIRTGDDSIAIYGSRGDAGFGYFGSTNVFNVTNSILMPGKGHPVNVGTHGNPDDPDTISGITISNVDILTHNPLSAVSPMSLTASDSNLVTDVLLADIRWEDVLVGKFLDVITYKNPGYGLSVGRGIDGVTVKNFSYNGNLQYDNSIYGNDATRMTQNVAFENLTVNGNVVTNAAAGRFVIGNYTSNITFSAGSGTPIQSGHVYKIQNAKSGKVLGITNMLKTDGAQALQWSDNGTADHEWTFNQQSNGNYELTNVNSGKVLGINGMSTADGAQALQWSDNGTADHEWQLVTSANGTYKLLNRYSSKALGIKDGSTSEGALAVQQQENGNLDQNWNLVFVR
;
A
#
# COMPACT_ATOMS: atom_id res chain seq x y z
N MET A 1 -6.36 26.12 -77.74
CA MET A 1 -7.40 27.15 -77.64
C MET A 1 -8.05 27.04 -76.26
N SER A 2 -7.91 28.11 -75.48
CA SER A 2 -8.79 28.68 -74.43
C SER A 2 -9.72 27.83 -73.55
N MET A 3 -9.67 28.19 -72.25
CA MET A 3 -10.73 28.28 -71.21
C MET A 3 -11.33 26.98 -70.62
N HIS A 4 -11.18 26.70 -69.32
CA HIS A 4 -11.79 27.27 -68.09
C HIS A 4 -13.25 26.81 -67.78
N ARG A 5 -13.35 26.04 -66.69
CA ARG A 5 -14.33 26.09 -65.56
C ARG A 5 -15.53 25.12 -65.45
N GLN A 6 -15.58 24.54 -64.23
CA GLN A 6 -16.70 24.01 -63.41
C GLN A 6 -17.14 22.55 -63.67
N GLY A 7 -17.35 21.64 -62.69
CA GLY A 7 -17.40 21.78 -61.23
C GLY A 7 -17.29 20.43 -60.46
N LYS A 8 -16.67 20.56 -59.27
CA LYS A 8 -16.58 19.82 -58.00
C LYS A 8 -17.24 18.43 -57.72
N ILE A 9 -16.38 17.59 -57.09
CA ILE A 9 -16.58 16.64 -55.95
C ILE A 9 -17.12 15.22 -56.26
N ALA A 10 -16.27 14.19 -56.07
CA ALA A 10 -16.39 13.18 -54.99
C ALA A 10 -15.36 12.01 -55.14
N ALA A 11 -14.44 11.96 -54.17
CA ALA A 11 -13.77 10.83 -53.50
C ALA A 11 -13.44 9.48 -54.17
N LEU A 12 -12.30 8.96 -53.68
CA LEU A 12 -11.71 7.61 -53.74
C LEU A 12 -10.66 7.35 -54.82
N ILE A 13 -9.59 6.69 -54.36
CA ILE A 13 -8.39 6.18 -55.06
C ILE A 13 -7.21 7.15 -55.05
N SER A 14 -6.41 7.11 -53.97
CA SER A 14 -4.96 7.19 -54.08
C SER A 14 -4.31 6.71 -52.77
N CYS A 15 -4.02 5.42 -52.69
CA CYS A 15 -3.14 4.87 -51.67
C CYS A 15 -2.27 3.79 -52.33
N LEU A 16 -1.36 4.22 -53.20
CA LEU A 16 -0.27 3.40 -53.69
C LEU A 16 0.92 4.31 -54.00
N ILE A 17 2.10 3.86 -53.58
CA ILE A 17 3.44 4.46 -53.76
C ILE A 17 3.87 5.42 -52.64
N THR A 18 4.28 4.85 -51.51
CA THR A 18 5.56 5.22 -50.87
C THR A 18 6.08 4.02 -50.08
N ALA A 19 6.77 3.10 -50.76
CA ALA A 19 7.53 2.02 -50.15
C ALA A 19 9.03 2.26 -50.40
N MET A 20 9.85 1.80 -49.45
CA MET A 20 11.32 1.88 -49.36
C MET A 20 11.91 3.16 -48.75
N PHE A 21 11.82 3.26 -47.42
CA PHE A 21 13.01 3.49 -46.59
C PHE A 21 13.05 2.43 -45.50
N MET A 22 13.93 1.45 -45.68
CA MET A 22 14.19 0.39 -44.71
C MET A 22 15.07 0.98 -43.61
N SER A 23 14.44 1.47 -42.54
CA SER A 23 15.15 1.82 -41.31
C SER A 23 15.61 0.52 -40.65
N LEU A 24 16.91 0.20 -40.75
CA LEU A 24 17.54 -0.74 -39.84
C LEU A 24 17.44 -0.15 -38.42
N VAL A 25 16.38 -0.48 -37.69
CA VAL A 25 16.34 -0.27 -36.25
C VAL A 25 17.15 -1.41 -35.64
N PHE A 26 18.43 -1.15 -35.39
CA PHE A 26 19.15 -1.93 -34.40
C PHE A 26 18.36 -1.80 -33.09
N ALA A 27 17.83 -2.92 -32.59
CA ALA A 27 17.32 -2.99 -31.23
C ALA A 27 18.51 -2.69 -30.31
N VAL A 28 18.64 -1.42 -29.91
CA VAL A 28 19.49 -1.06 -28.79
C VAL A 28 18.89 -1.81 -27.60
N PRO A 29 19.65 -2.65 -26.88
CA PRO A 29 19.15 -3.24 -25.65
C PRO A 29 18.68 -2.05 -24.80
N ALA A 30 17.42 -2.11 -24.33
CA ALA A 30 16.94 -1.16 -23.35
C ALA A 30 17.97 -1.19 -22.21
N HIS A 31 18.81 -0.15 -22.15
CA HIS A 31 19.75 -0.03 -21.05
C HIS A 31 18.86 0.04 -19.82
N ALA A 32 18.99 -0.94 -18.91
CA ALA A 32 18.40 -0.82 -17.60
C ALA A 32 18.75 0.59 -17.11
N ALA A 33 17.74 1.42 -16.83
CA ALA A 33 17.96 2.80 -16.45
C ALA A 33 18.99 2.82 -15.32
N THR A 34 20.05 3.61 -15.48
CA THR A 34 21.14 3.65 -14.51
C THR A 34 20.59 4.06 -13.15
N THR A 35 20.83 3.25 -12.11
CA THR A 35 20.43 3.60 -10.75
C THR A 35 21.02 4.96 -10.39
N THR A 36 20.15 5.88 -10.02
CA THR A 36 20.50 7.15 -9.41
C THR A 36 20.35 7.03 -7.90
N LEU A 37 21.29 7.61 -7.17
CA LEU A 37 21.29 7.70 -5.72
C LEU A 37 21.59 9.15 -5.34
N THR A 38 20.75 9.75 -4.50
CA THR A 38 20.92 11.12 -4.00
C THR A 38 20.86 11.11 -2.49
N THR A 39 21.92 11.60 -1.85
CA THR A 39 22.03 11.72 -0.39
C THR A 39 21.99 13.20 0.01
N TYR A 40 21.56 13.45 1.24
CA TYR A 40 21.33 14.79 1.74
C TYR A 40 22.06 15.00 3.08
N PRO A 41 23.18 15.74 3.08
CA PRO A 41 23.90 16.04 4.31
C PRO A 41 23.02 16.80 5.30
N ALA A 42 23.13 16.46 6.58
CA ALA A 42 22.47 17.18 7.65
C ALA A 42 23.10 18.58 7.83
N PRO A 43 22.29 19.63 8.03
CA PRO A 43 22.81 20.95 8.27
C PRO A 43 23.44 21.06 9.65
N ALA A 44 24.45 21.91 9.78
CA ALA A 44 25.09 22.19 11.06
C ALA A 44 24.04 22.65 12.11
N GLY A 45 24.15 22.11 13.32
CA GLY A 45 23.22 22.40 14.42
C GLY A 45 22.06 21.41 14.56
N ASN A 46 21.83 20.54 13.58
CA ASN A 46 20.88 19.43 13.74
C ASN A 46 21.48 18.29 14.61
N PRO A 47 20.77 17.76 15.62
CA PRO A 47 21.24 16.62 16.40
C PRO A 47 21.32 15.33 15.59
N LEU A 48 22.49 14.69 15.62
CA LEU A 48 22.76 13.40 14.99
C LEU A 48 23.04 12.32 16.06
N SER A 49 22.73 11.09 15.68
CA SER A 49 22.95 9.88 16.47
C SER A 49 24.31 9.29 16.13
N THR A 50 24.91 8.56 17.08
CA THR A 50 26.11 7.76 16.85
C THR A 50 25.87 6.27 17.09
N ASP A 51 24.62 5.90 17.36
CA ASP A 51 24.23 4.52 17.70
C ASP A 51 24.44 3.57 16.49
N TYR A 52 24.34 4.14 15.29
CA TYR A 52 24.57 3.47 14.02
C TYR A 52 25.62 4.22 13.19
N THR A 53 26.22 3.50 12.25
CA THR A 53 26.94 4.07 11.11
C THR A 53 26.41 3.43 9.84
N VAL A 54 25.77 4.22 8.99
CA VAL A 54 25.02 3.77 7.82
C VAL A 54 25.68 4.28 6.55
N LYS A 55 25.93 3.36 5.62
CA LYS A 55 26.45 3.66 4.30
C LYS A 55 25.51 3.11 3.23
N VAL A 56 25.46 3.82 2.11
CA VAL A 56 24.69 3.42 0.92
C VAL A 56 25.55 3.56 -0.33
N ARG A 57 25.29 2.72 -1.33
CA ARG A 57 25.88 2.86 -2.67
C ARG A 57 24.97 2.27 -3.74
N THR A 58 25.14 2.71 -4.97
CA THR A 58 24.70 1.93 -6.13
C THR A 58 25.48 0.59 -6.17
N PRO A 59 24.91 -0.50 -6.72
CA PRO A 59 25.58 -1.79 -6.76
C PRO A 59 26.99 -1.71 -7.34
N GLY A 60 27.97 -2.24 -6.61
CA GLY A 60 29.39 -2.18 -6.97
C GLY A 60 30.05 -0.78 -6.96
N GLY A 61 29.32 0.27 -6.56
CA GLY A 61 29.81 1.65 -6.48
C GLY A 61 30.64 1.95 -5.23
N THR A 62 30.91 3.24 -5.01
CA THR A 62 31.59 3.73 -3.80
C THR A 62 30.58 3.94 -2.67
N TRP A 63 30.94 3.48 -1.47
CA TRP A 63 30.17 3.73 -0.26
C TRP A 63 30.12 5.22 0.07
N THR A 64 28.91 5.71 0.32
CA THR A 64 28.63 7.07 0.81
C THR A 64 28.05 6.95 2.21
N ASP A 65 28.63 7.68 3.18
CA ASP A 65 28.07 7.80 4.53
C ASP A 65 26.75 8.59 4.50
N LEU A 66 25.82 8.20 5.36
CA LEU A 66 24.58 8.94 5.63
C LEU A 66 24.65 9.56 7.02
N ASP A 67 23.98 10.69 7.20
CA ASP A 67 23.82 11.27 8.54
C ASP A 67 22.63 10.62 9.26
N GLU A 68 22.87 10.04 10.43
CA GLU A 68 21.85 9.43 11.28
C GLU A 68 21.14 10.49 12.14
N TYR A 69 19.94 10.89 11.75
CA TYR A 69 19.15 11.87 12.49
C TYR A 69 18.58 11.26 13.78
N GLN A 70 18.59 12.03 14.86
CA GLN A 70 17.93 11.63 16.10
C GLN A 70 16.42 11.84 16.03
N THR A 71 15.67 10.87 16.54
CA THR A 71 14.26 11.02 16.84
C THR A 71 13.90 10.34 18.16
N ARG A 72 12.76 10.72 18.72
CA ARG A 72 12.21 10.06 19.91
C ARG A 72 11.01 9.22 19.50
N ILE A 73 10.96 8.02 20.03
CA ILE A 73 9.94 7.01 19.75
C ILE A 73 9.42 6.41 21.06
N GLY A 74 8.37 5.60 20.95
CA GLY A 74 7.74 4.91 22.07
C GLY A 74 6.45 5.59 22.51
N GLY A 75 6.05 5.38 23.75
CA GLY A 75 4.82 5.95 24.32
C GLY A 75 5.08 7.00 25.39
N PRO A 76 4.04 7.77 25.78
CA PRO A 76 4.14 8.81 26.82
C PRO A 76 4.72 8.36 28.16
N SER A 77 4.58 7.07 28.51
CA SER A 77 5.08 6.52 29.77
C SER A 77 6.55 6.10 29.73
N ARG A 78 7.15 5.93 28.55
CA ARG A 78 8.60 5.73 28.37
C ARG A 78 8.98 5.99 26.92
N ALA A 79 9.66 7.12 26.73
CA ALA A 79 10.22 7.56 25.46
C ALA A 79 11.69 7.17 25.37
N THR A 80 12.11 6.67 24.21
CA THR A 80 13.50 6.26 23.92
C THR A 80 14.01 6.98 22.68
N TRP A 81 15.32 6.91 22.45
CA TRP A 81 15.98 7.44 21.27
C TRP A 81 16.05 6.37 20.19
N ALA A 82 15.71 6.78 18.97
CA ALA A 82 15.95 6.00 17.76
C ALA A 82 16.60 6.88 16.71
N SER A 83 17.05 6.24 15.63
CA SER A 83 17.77 6.89 14.55
C SER A 83 17.01 6.73 13.24
N PHE A 84 17.11 7.71 12.35
CA PHE A 84 16.71 7.51 10.97
C PHE A 84 17.71 8.10 9.98
N VAL A 85 17.76 7.52 8.79
CA VAL A 85 18.48 8.05 7.63
C VAL A 85 17.51 8.19 6.47
N TYR A 86 17.81 9.10 5.54
CA TYR A 86 17.03 9.22 4.32
C TYR A 86 17.91 9.57 3.12
N PHE A 87 17.47 9.11 1.95
CA PHE A 87 18.09 9.35 0.65
C PHE A 87 17.07 9.03 -0.43
N ASP A 88 17.38 9.35 -1.68
CA ASP A 88 16.52 9.06 -2.82
C ASP A 88 17.18 8.09 -3.79
N THR A 89 16.38 7.22 -4.41
CA THR A 89 16.84 6.34 -5.49
C THR A 89 15.72 6.01 -6.47
N ASN A 90 16.06 5.50 -7.66
CA ASN A 90 15.11 4.95 -8.64
C ASN A 90 15.39 3.47 -8.97
N GLY A 91 16.28 2.82 -8.23
CA GLY A 91 16.73 1.47 -8.52
C GLY A 91 17.46 0.84 -7.33
N PRO A 92 18.08 -0.32 -7.52
CA PRO A 92 18.66 -1.07 -6.42
C PRO A 92 19.84 -0.32 -5.79
N VAL A 93 19.94 -0.36 -4.46
CA VAL A 93 21.10 0.14 -3.70
C VAL A 93 21.54 -0.87 -2.65
N GLU A 94 22.83 -0.88 -2.35
CA GLU A 94 23.42 -1.69 -1.29
C GLU A 94 23.55 -0.85 -0.02
N MET A 95 23.16 -1.43 1.10
CA MET A 95 23.19 -0.84 2.44
C MET A 95 24.25 -1.53 3.30
N SER A 96 24.96 -0.75 4.11
CA SER A 96 25.82 -1.24 5.19
C SER A 96 25.42 -0.51 6.47
N VAL A 97 24.97 -1.26 7.47
CA VAL A 97 24.47 -0.75 8.75
C VAL A 97 25.34 -1.34 9.86
N THR A 98 26.19 -0.53 10.45
CA THR A 98 27.00 -0.92 11.62
C THR A 98 26.30 -0.46 12.89
N TYR A 99 26.12 -1.37 13.84
CA TYR A 99 25.61 -1.04 15.18
C TYR A 99 26.78 -0.79 16.14
N ASN A 100 26.79 0.37 16.80
CA ASN A 100 27.94 0.84 17.56
C ASN A 100 27.82 0.62 19.07
N LEU A 101 26.63 0.28 19.57
CA LEU A 101 26.39 0.21 21.02
C LEU A 101 26.75 -1.14 21.65
N ALA A 102 26.66 -2.25 20.90
CA ALA A 102 26.95 -3.58 21.41
C ALA A 102 27.32 -4.55 20.29
N ALA A 103 27.72 -5.77 20.68
CA ALA A 103 27.90 -6.87 19.74
C ALA A 103 26.56 -7.26 19.07
N VAL A 104 26.59 -7.53 17.78
CA VAL A 104 25.40 -7.96 17.01
C VAL A 104 25.26 -9.48 17.03
N SER A 105 24.09 -9.96 17.41
CA SER A 105 23.68 -11.37 17.35
C SER A 105 22.57 -11.61 16.33
N THR A 106 21.61 -10.69 16.23
CA THR A 106 20.50 -10.76 15.26
C THR A 106 20.27 -9.41 14.61
N VAL A 107 19.86 -9.43 13.35
CA VAL A 107 19.38 -8.24 12.62
C VAL A 107 18.14 -8.63 11.83
N LYS A 108 17.06 -7.88 11.98
CA LYS A 108 15.82 -8.04 11.23
C LYS A 108 15.52 -6.76 10.47
N VAL A 109 15.10 -6.91 9.21
CA VAL A 109 14.64 -5.79 8.38
C VAL A 109 13.14 -5.94 8.17
N LYS A 110 12.40 -4.89 8.50
CA LYS A 110 10.94 -4.85 8.48
C LYS A 110 10.43 -3.77 7.51
N PRO A 111 9.24 -3.92 6.92
CA PRO A 111 8.35 -5.10 7.04
C PRO A 111 8.96 -6.34 6.38
N SER A 112 8.81 -7.51 6.99
CA SER A 112 9.33 -8.80 6.50
C SER A 112 8.82 -9.14 5.10
N ALA A 113 7.63 -8.63 4.74
CA ALA A 113 7.04 -8.72 3.41
C ALA A 113 7.91 -8.11 2.30
N ARG A 114 8.92 -7.28 2.63
CA ARG A 114 9.90 -6.76 1.66
C ARG A 114 10.98 -7.79 1.30
N GLY A 115 11.05 -8.93 1.99
CA GLY A 115 11.96 -10.03 1.66
C GLY A 115 13.44 -9.71 1.82
N VAL A 116 13.78 -8.67 2.59
CA VAL A 116 15.17 -8.23 2.79
C VAL A 116 15.82 -9.05 3.90
N THR A 117 16.77 -9.90 3.53
CA THR A 117 17.55 -10.70 4.48
C THR A 117 18.97 -10.13 4.60
N PRO A 118 19.36 -9.61 5.78
CA PRO A 118 20.71 -9.06 5.97
C PRO A 118 21.76 -10.15 6.17
N ALA A 119 22.92 -9.96 5.54
CA ALA A 119 24.14 -10.69 5.87
C ALA A 119 24.90 -9.96 6.99
N ILE A 120 25.27 -10.69 8.05
CA ILE A 120 25.91 -10.12 9.24
C ILE A 120 27.40 -10.49 9.25
N SER A 121 28.27 -9.50 9.42
CA SER A 121 29.71 -9.67 9.63
C SER A 121 30.18 -8.78 10.76
N GLY A 122 30.56 -9.38 11.89
CA GLY A 122 30.83 -8.64 13.12
C GLY A 122 29.59 -7.83 13.55
N ASN A 123 29.74 -6.52 13.68
CA ASN A 123 28.65 -5.61 14.05
C ASN A 123 27.93 -4.97 12.85
N THR A 124 28.27 -5.39 11.64
CA THR A 124 27.75 -4.79 10.41
C THR A 124 26.79 -5.73 9.71
N ALA A 125 25.56 -5.26 9.48
CA ALA A 125 24.61 -5.86 8.55
C ALA A 125 24.80 -5.26 7.17
N THR A 126 24.72 -6.10 6.14
CA THR A 126 24.71 -5.68 4.73
C THR A 126 23.55 -6.31 4.01
N PHE A 127 22.87 -5.54 3.16
CA PHE A 127 21.75 -6.00 2.36
C PHE A 127 21.54 -5.11 1.14
N THR A 128 20.74 -5.57 0.19
CA THR A 128 20.32 -4.78 -0.98
C THR A 128 18.84 -4.48 -0.86
N ILE A 129 18.44 -3.25 -1.19
CA ILE A 129 17.05 -2.90 -1.43
C ILE A 129 16.87 -2.67 -2.93
N SER A 130 15.72 -3.05 -3.48
CA SER A 130 15.47 -3.05 -4.94
C SER A 130 15.14 -1.68 -5.52
N GLY A 131 14.82 -0.70 -4.68
CA GLY A 131 14.36 0.62 -5.08
C GLY A 131 13.81 1.40 -3.87
N PRO A 132 13.02 2.45 -4.12
CA PRO A 132 12.33 3.20 -3.08
C PRO A 132 11.52 2.30 -2.15
N MET A 133 11.76 2.42 -0.85
CA MET A 133 11.00 1.77 0.20
C MET A 133 11.32 2.37 1.57
N LYS A 134 10.43 2.11 2.53
CA LYS A 134 10.61 2.48 3.94
C LYS A 134 10.86 1.21 4.74
N LEU A 135 11.86 1.22 5.61
CA LEU A 135 12.28 0.07 6.39
C LEU A 135 12.59 0.42 7.84
N VAL A 136 12.47 -0.58 8.71
CA VAL A 136 12.98 -0.56 10.09
C VAL A 136 14.01 -1.68 10.24
N VAL A 137 15.14 -1.38 10.87
CA VAL A 137 16.19 -2.34 11.19
C VAL A 137 16.25 -2.53 12.70
N ASP A 138 15.85 -3.71 13.15
CA ASP A 138 15.94 -4.13 14.54
C ASP A 138 17.24 -4.90 14.76
N VAL A 139 18.07 -4.47 15.70
CA VAL A 139 19.30 -5.17 16.08
C VAL A 139 19.12 -5.81 17.44
N ASN A 140 19.47 -7.09 17.57
CA ASN A 140 19.36 -7.88 18.81
C ASN A 140 17.94 -7.89 19.40
N ASP A 141 16.91 -7.82 18.53
CA ASP A 141 15.50 -7.68 18.92
C ASP A 141 15.21 -6.43 19.79
N ASN A 142 16.11 -5.45 19.76
CA ASN A 142 15.97 -4.18 20.48
C ASN A 142 15.17 -3.18 19.63
N VAL A 143 13.87 -3.17 19.87
CA VAL A 143 12.92 -2.27 19.21
C VAL A 143 12.87 -0.87 19.83
N ASP A 144 13.60 -0.63 20.93
CA ASP A 144 13.70 0.68 21.60
C ASP A 144 14.79 1.58 21.00
N GLN A 145 15.64 1.05 20.13
CA GLN A 145 16.77 1.76 19.53
C GLN A 145 16.92 1.37 18.06
N ASP A 146 15.80 1.12 17.38
CA ASP A 146 15.79 0.73 15.98
C ASP A 146 16.30 1.85 15.05
N LEU A 147 16.70 1.44 13.84
CA LEU A 147 17.07 2.35 12.77
C LEU A 147 15.98 2.36 11.69
N MET A 148 15.44 3.54 11.41
CA MET A 148 14.52 3.74 10.29
C MET A 148 15.28 4.17 9.04
N ILE A 149 14.95 3.59 7.88
CA ILE A 149 15.57 3.91 6.60
C ILE A 149 14.47 4.40 5.65
N PHE A 150 14.60 5.63 5.19
CA PHE A 150 13.67 6.25 4.24
C PHE A 150 14.34 6.40 2.87
N ALA A 151 14.26 5.36 2.04
CA ALA A 151 14.70 5.40 0.64
C ALA A 151 13.53 5.89 -0.23
N ASN A 152 13.54 7.17 -0.61
CA ASN A 152 12.42 7.75 -1.35
C ASN A 152 12.59 7.56 -2.87
N PRO A 153 11.49 7.67 -3.63
CA PRO A 153 11.59 7.94 -5.06
C PRO A 153 12.34 9.25 -5.30
N LEU A 154 13.09 9.32 -6.40
CA LEU A 154 13.73 10.55 -6.86
C LEU A 154 12.72 11.70 -6.88
N GLU A 155 13.12 12.83 -6.34
CA GLU A 155 12.31 14.03 -6.45
C GLU A 155 12.19 14.52 -7.89
N THR A 156 10.96 14.81 -8.32
CA THR A 156 10.66 15.33 -9.66
C THR A 156 9.98 16.69 -9.53
N ASN A 157 10.17 17.57 -10.52
CA ASN A 157 9.54 18.91 -10.54
C ASN A 157 9.91 19.78 -9.32
N VAL A 158 11.19 19.81 -8.95
CA VAL A 158 11.71 20.72 -7.92
C VAL A 158 11.45 22.17 -8.35
N PRO A 159 10.71 22.98 -7.55
CA PRO A 159 10.39 24.35 -7.91
C PRO A 159 11.62 25.26 -7.82
N SER A 160 11.63 26.33 -8.63
CA SER A 160 12.68 27.34 -8.57
C SER A 160 12.56 28.18 -7.30
N ALA A 161 13.69 28.41 -6.63
CA ALA A 161 13.75 29.34 -5.49
C ALA A 161 13.43 30.80 -5.88
N SER A 162 13.50 31.14 -7.18
CA SER A 162 13.13 32.47 -7.69
C SER A 162 11.66 32.60 -8.09
N ASP A 163 10.86 31.53 -8.02
CA ASP A 163 9.44 31.59 -8.34
C ASP A 163 8.69 32.37 -7.24
N PRO A 164 7.97 33.47 -7.58
CA PRO A 164 7.26 34.27 -6.59
C PRO A 164 6.08 33.54 -5.91
N ASN A 165 5.70 32.36 -6.41
CA ASN A 165 4.68 31.50 -5.80
C ASN A 165 5.27 30.40 -4.90
N VAL A 166 6.59 30.40 -4.69
CA VAL A 166 7.27 29.39 -3.88
C VAL A 166 7.88 30.03 -2.63
N ILE A 167 7.50 29.51 -1.47
CA ILE A 167 8.22 29.73 -0.21
C ILE A 167 9.31 28.66 -0.16
N TYR A 168 10.57 29.06 -0.33
CA TYR A 168 11.68 28.12 -0.55
C TYR A 168 12.64 28.07 0.64
N TYR A 169 12.84 26.87 1.20
CA TYR A 169 13.89 26.57 2.17
C TYR A 169 14.90 25.60 1.54
N GLY A 170 16.11 26.10 1.26
CA GLY A 170 17.23 25.29 0.77
C GLY A 170 17.94 24.52 1.89
N PRO A 171 18.99 23.74 1.59
CA PRO A 171 19.77 23.05 2.61
C PRO A 171 20.29 24.02 3.69
N GLY A 172 20.06 23.70 4.96
CA GLY A 172 20.33 24.61 6.07
C GLY A 172 19.44 24.36 7.29
N PHE A 173 19.81 24.92 8.44
CA PHE A 173 18.99 24.90 9.65
C PHE A 173 18.30 26.25 9.82
N TYR A 174 16.97 26.25 9.94
CA TYR A 174 16.14 27.45 10.05
C TYR A 174 15.30 27.37 11.34
N ASP A 175 15.25 28.46 12.09
CA ASP A 175 14.42 28.57 13.30
C ASP A 175 13.37 29.66 13.08
N THR A 176 12.31 29.30 12.37
CA THR A 176 11.31 30.26 11.85
C THR A 176 10.05 30.33 12.71
N GLY A 177 9.83 29.33 13.58
CA GLY A 177 8.49 29.05 14.08
C GLY A 177 7.58 28.52 12.97
N ASP A 178 6.27 28.52 13.22
CA ASP A 178 5.29 27.99 12.28
C ASP A 178 5.21 28.81 10.99
N ILE A 179 5.10 28.12 9.85
CA ILE A 179 5.03 28.72 8.52
C ILE A 179 3.59 28.72 8.05
N THR A 180 3.00 29.90 7.85
CA THR A 180 1.70 30.03 7.17
C THR A 180 1.87 30.00 5.65
N VAL A 181 1.12 29.13 4.96
CA VAL A 181 1.15 28.99 3.51
C VAL A 181 -0.17 29.47 2.90
N PRO A 182 -0.19 30.62 2.19
CA PRO A 182 -1.40 31.15 1.56
C PRO A 182 -1.88 30.31 0.37
N SER A 183 -3.15 30.50 -0.02
CA SER A 183 -3.72 29.87 -1.22
C SER A 183 -2.88 30.09 -2.49
N GLY A 184 -2.82 29.07 -3.34
CA GLY A 184 -2.09 29.10 -4.61
C GLY A 184 -0.56 29.08 -4.48
N LYS A 185 -0.01 28.90 -3.26
CA LYS A 185 1.43 28.86 -3.02
C LYS A 185 1.96 27.44 -2.86
N THR A 186 3.25 27.28 -3.17
CA THR A 186 4.02 26.09 -2.82
C THR A 186 4.99 26.41 -1.69
N LEU A 187 4.96 25.65 -0.60
CA LEU A 187 6.07 25.57 0.35
C LEU A 187 7.00 24.44 -0.09
N TYR A 188 8.26 24.76 -0.36
CA TYR A 188 9.29 23.79 -0.73
C TYR A 188 10.39 23.72 0.33
N ILE A 189 10.61 22.52 0.88
CA ILE A 189 11.64 22.25 1.89
C ILE A 189 12.63 21.23 1.32
N ALA A 190 13.76 21.72 0.81
CA ALA A 190 14.75 20.90 0.11
C ALA A 190 15.33 19.79 0.99
N GLY A 191 15.80 18.69 0.39
CA GLY A 191 16.61 17.71 1.11
C GLY A 191 17.86 18.37 1.72
N GLY A 192 18.18 18.03 2.97
CA GLY A 192 19.23 18.68 3.75
C GLY A 192 18.78 19.99 4.42
N ALA A 193 17.53 20.41 4.24
CA ALA A 193 16.93 21.50 5.01
C ALA A 193 16.26 20.97 6.28
N VAL A 194 16.43 21.68 7.39
CA VAL A 194 15.76 21.45 8.67
C VAL A 194 15.14 22.76 9.11
N VAL A 195 13.82 22.79 9.26
CA VAL A 195 13.06 23.97 9.66
C VAL A 195 12.37 23.70 10.98
N ARG A 196 12.67 24.48 12.02
CA ARG A 196 12.02 24.36 13.32
C ARG A 196 10.67 25.08 13.29
N GLY A 197 9.60 24.34 13.57
CA GLY A 197 8.21 24.79 13.50
C GLY A 197 7.34 23.86 12.66
N GLY A 198 6.02 24.05 12.74
CA GLY A 198 5.02 23.41 11.92
C GLY A 198 4.66 24.23 10.67
N VAL A 199 3.64 23.77 9.95
CA VAL A 199 3.07 24.46 8.79
C VAL A 199 1.58 24.66 9.00
N ILE A 200 1.08 25.85 8.68
CA ILE A 200 -0.32 26.23 8.78
C ILE A 200 -0.86 26.51 7.38
N ALA A 201 -1.75 25.66 6.89
CA ALA A 201 -2.47 25.79 5.64
C ALA A 201 -3.99 25.73 5.91
N ASN A 202 -4.46 26.65 6.74
CA ASN A 202 -5.85 26.75 7.18
C ASN A 202 -6.58 27.84 6.41
N ASP A 203 -7.86 27.60 6.10
CA ASP A 203 -8.72 28.50 5.33
C ASP A 203 -8.15 28.85 3.94
N VAL A 204 -7.55 27.86 3.25
CA VAL A 204 -6.86 28.05 1.97
C VAL A 204 -7.31 27.07 0.88
N SER A 205 -6.93 27.38 -0.36
CA SER A 205 -7.07 26.48 -1.49
C SER A 205 -5.80 26.38 -2.33
N ASP A 206 -5.62 25.27 -3.03
CA ASP A 206 -4.58 25.10 -4.04
C ASP A 206 -3.16 25.27 -3.47
N VAL A 207 -2.90 24.61 -2.34
CA VAL A 207 -1.61 24.67 -1.63
C VAL A 207 -0.82 23.39 -1.85
N THR A 208 0.49 23.53 -2.08
CA THR A 208 1.41 22.39 -2.12
C THR A 208 2.51 22.58 -1.07
N ILE A 209 2.68 21.62 -0.18
CA ILE A 209 3.78 21.55 0.77
C ILE A 209 4.62 20.34 0.37
N ARG A 210 5.87 20.54 -0.04
CA ARG A 210 6.64 19.44 -0.63
C ARG A 210 8.14 19.53 -0.39
N GLY A 211 8.82 18.40 -0.56
CA GLY A 211 10.28 18.35 -0.54
C GLY A 211 10.83 17.06 0.04
N ARG A 212 12.08 17.12 0.51
CA ARG A 212 12.76 16.03 1.23
C ARG A 212 13.32 16.48 2.59
N GLY A 213 13.10 17.74 2.95
CA GLY A 213 13.57 18.29 4.21
C GLY A 213 12.66 17.97 5.40
N ILE A 214 13.06 18.51 6.55
CA ILE A 214 12.54 18.14 7.85
C ILE A 214 11.85 19.34 8.50
N LEU A 215 10.60 19.16 8.93
CA LEU A 215 9.99 19.97 9.98
C LEU A 215 10.43 19.40 11.33
N TYR A 216 11.11 20.21 12.13
CA TYR A 216 11.78 19.78 13.35
C TYR A 216 11.11 20.36 14.59
N ARG A 217 10.67 19.47 15.48
CA ARG A 217 10.03 19.82 16.75
C ARG A 217 8.91 20.86 16.65
N PRO A 218 7.89 20.68 15.79
CA PRO A 218 6.68 21.47 15.91
C PRO A 218 6.11 21.38 17.33
N ASP A 219 5.58 22.49 17.81
CA ASP A 219 5.08 22.60 19.18
C ASP A 219 3.73 21.89 19.36
N GLY A 220 2.87 21.91 18.35
CA GLY A 220 1.60 21.19 18.30
C GLY A 220 1.54 20.29 17.08
N GLU A 221 1.08 20.85 15.97
CA GLU A 221 0.89 20.16 14.70
C GLU A 221 2.13 20.20 13.80
N GLY A 222 2.36 19.12 13.06
CA GLY A 222 3.32 19.13 11.95
C GLY A 222 2.82 19.98 10.79
N VAL A 223 1.63 19.64 10.28
CA VAL A 223 0.93 20.38 9.24
C VAL A 223 -0.54 20.50 9.61
N SER A 224 -1.05 21.72 9.70
CA SER A 224 -2.46 22.04 9.89
C SER A 224 -3.11 22.29 8.54
N VAL A 225 -4.22 21.59 8.23
CA VAL A 225 -5.01 21.79 7.01
C VAL A 225 -6.49 21.82 7.34
N ASP A 226 -6.92 22.93 7.94
CA ASP A 226 -8.32 23.11 8.34
C ASP A 226 -9.09 23.96 7.34
N ARG A 227 -10.37 23.62 7.13
CA ARG A 227 -11.34 24.36 6.29
C ARG A 227 -10.76 24.69 4.91
N SER A 228 -10.01 23.73 4.35
CA SER A 228 -9.19 23.95 3.16
C SER A 228 -9.54 22.97 2.05
N THR A 229 -9.17 23.31 0.82
CA THR A 229 -9.47 22.47 -0.35
C THR A 229 -8.32 22.38 -1.33
N ASN A 230 -8.09 21.20 -1.91
CA ASN A 230 -7.01 20.97 -2.87
C ASN A 230 -5.62 21.28 -2.27
N VAL A 231 -5.26 20.53 -1.23
CA VAL A 231 -3.97 20.64 -0.54
C VAL A 231 -3.17 19.37 -0.74
N THR A 232 -1.89 19.51 -1.11
CA THR A 232 -0.95 18.38 -1.22
C THR A 232 0.18 18.55 -0.22
N VAL A 233 0.45 17.51 0.56
CA VAL A 233 1.64 17.38 1.43
C VAL A 233 2.47 16.20 0.90
N ASP A 234 3.69 16.44 0.40
CA ASP A 234 4.48 15.43 -0.29
C ASP A 234 5.94 15.36 0.16
N GLY A 235 6.37 14.18 0.62
CA GLY A 235 7.77 13.80 0.79
C GLY A 235 8.47 14.26 2.08
N ILE A 236 7.95 15.28 2.76
CA ILE A 236 8.55 15.87 3.96
C ILE A 236 8.63 14.88 5.13
N ILE A 237 9.56 15.15 6.05
CA ILE A 237 9.68 14.45 7.34
C ILE A 237 9.26 15.41 8.44
N VAL A 238 8.34 15.00 9.31
CA VAL A 238 7.96 15.73 10.53
C VAL A 238 8.56 14.99 11.71
N ASN A 239 9.63 15.55 12.29
CA ASN A 239 10.40 14.93 13.35
C ASN A 239 10.10 15.56 14.72
N GLY A 240 9.29 14.86 15.51
CA GLY A 240 9.04 15.11 16.92
C GLY A 240 8.03 16.22 17.19
N TYR A 241 6.84 16.18 16.62
CA TYR A 241 5.76 17.15 16.88
C TYR A 241 5.05 16.93 18.24
N GLY A 242 4.16 17.85 18.62
CA GLY A 242 3.37 17.78 19.86
C GLY A 242 4.12 18.14 21.15
N ASN A 243 5.12 19.03 21.07
CA ASN A 243 6.02 19.35 22.19
C ASN A 243 5.49 20.29 23.29
N LEU A 244 4.47 21.11 23.05
CA LEU A 244 3.95 22.05 24.07
C LEU A 244 2.80 21.47 24.90
N ASN A 245 1.91 20.68 24.30
CA ASN A 245 0.62 20.34 24.90
C ASN A 245 0.45 18.86 25.26
N ASN A 246 1.55 18.10 25.34
CA ASN A 246 1.53 16.66 25.58
C ASN A 246 0.63 15.92 24.58
N GLY A 247 0.66 16.36 23.31
CA GLY A 247 -0.18 15.93 22.20
C GLY A 247 -0.08 16.86 21.00
N GLY A 248 -0.62 16.44 19.86
CA GLY A 248 -0.64 17.15 18.58
C GLY A 248 -0.80 16.20 17.40
N TYR A 249 -0.94 16.72 16.19
CA TYR A 249 -1.19 15.92 14.99
C TYR A 249 -0.02 16.03 14.03
N GLY A 250 0.39 14.93 13.40
CA GLY A 250 1.41 14.99 12.35
C GLY A 250 0.87 15.76 11.15
N VAL A 251 -0.35 15.43 10.73
CA VAL A 251 -1.18 16.22 9.83
C VAL A 251 -2.60 16.31 10.43
N ASP A 252 -3.06 17.52 10.73
CA ASP A 252 -4.43 17.80 11.18
C ASP A 252 -5.31 18.17 9.98
N LEU A 253 -6.50 17.56 9.89
CA LEU A 253 -7.44 17.72 8.79
C LEU A 253 -8.85 18.01 9.33
N GLY A 254 -9.14 19.26 9.70
CA GLY A 254 -10.46 19.67 10.14
C GLY A 254 -11.34 20.27 9.04
N SER A 255 -12.49 19.66 8.74
CA SER A 255 -13.47 20.21 7.76
C SER A 255 -12.89 20.50 6.37
N SER A 256 -11.97 19.65 5.90
CA SER A 256 -11.22 19.86 4.66
C SER A 256 -11.64 18.91 3.55
N ASN A 257 -11.35 19.27 2.30
CA ASN A 257 -11.77 18.49 1.14
C ASN A 257 -10.66 18.34 0.10
N ASN A 258 -10.51 17.16 -0.50
CA ASN A 258 -9.50 16.90 -1.53
C ASN A 258 -8.08 17.21 -1.03
N VAL A 259 -7.62 16.43 -0.06
CA VAL A 259 -6.27 16.55 0.51
C VAL A 259 -5.48 15.29 0.21
N SER A 260 -4.25 15.46 -0.27
CA SER A 260 -3.32 14.36 -0.55
C SER A 260 -2.10 14.43 0.37
N VAL A 261 -1.78 13.34 1.05
CA VAL A 261 -0.62 13.19 1.93
C VAL A 261 0.24 12.04 1.40
N ASN A 262 1.32 12.37 0.70
CA ASN A 262 2.12 11.41 -0.05
C ASN A 262 3.54 11.33 0.51
N ASN A 263 4.11 10.14 0.64
CA ASN A 263 5.53 9.97 0.97
C ASN A 263 6.01 10.72 2.24
N VAL A 264 5.10 10.99 3.18
CA VAL A 264 5.45 11.71 4.41
C VAL A 264 5.95 10.75 5.48
N LYS A 265 6.77 11.26 6.40
CA LYS A 265 7.27 10.52 7.57
C LYS A 265 6.87 11.30 8.81
N LEU A 266 5.95 10.77 9.60
CA LEU A 266 5.45 11.41 10.81
C LEU A 266 6.05 10.67 12.00
N LEU A 267 6.86 11.36 12.80
CA LEU A 267 7.57 10.78 13.94
C LEU A 267 7.22 11.54 15.22
N ALA A 268 6.55 10.88 16.15
CA ALA A 268 6.27 11.39 17.49
C ALA A 268 6.17 10.25 18.52
N TYR A 269 6.17 10.60 19.80
CA TYR A 269 6.22 9.63 20.90
C TYR A 269 5.35 9.99 22.11
N ARG A 270 4.82 11.22 22.17
CA ARG A 270 4.10 11.70 23.35
C ARG A 270 2.67 11.17 23.33
N LYS A 271 1.97 11.27 24.46
CA LYS A 271 0.54 10.97 24.52
C LYS A 271 -0.17 11.83 23.48
N TRP A 272 -1.27 11.34 22.91
CA TRP A 272 -2.11 12.16 22.02
C TRP A 272 -1.34 12.77 20.85
N THR A 273 -0.25 12.11 20.42
CA THR A 273 0.46 12.49 19.20
C THR A 273 0.00 11.58 18.08
N ASP A 274 -1.10 11.96 17.46
CA ASP A 274 -1.71 11.18 16.40
C ASP A 274 -1.02 11.48 15.07
N GLY A 275 -1.07 10.56 14.13
CA GLY A 275 -0.39 10.69 12.83
C GLY A 275 -1.15 11.63 11.92
N VAL A 276 -2.03 11.06 11.09
CA VAL A 276 -3.03 11.85 10.37
C VAL A 276 -4.35 11.73 11.10
N ASP A 277 -4.87 12.85 11.61
CA ASP A 277 -6.16 12.92 12.28
C ASP A 277 -7.12 13.76 11.42
N ALA A 278 -8.29 13.19 11.13
CA ALA A 278 -9.25 13.77 10.21
C ALA A 278 -10.65 13.82 10.79
N MET A 279 -11.24 15.01 10.78
CA MET A 279 -12.57 15.27 11.33
C MET A 279 -13.38 16.05 10.31
N ALA A 280 -14.60 15.59 10.02
CA ALA A 280 -15.51 16.18 9.05
C ALA A 280 -14.86 16.45 7.67
N SER A 281 -13.94 15.58 7.24
CA SER A 281 -13.08 15.80 6.08
C SER A 281 -13.38 14.80 4.97
N ASN A 282 -13.28 15.24 3.72
CA ASN A 282 -13.78 14.47 2.56
C ASN A 282 -12.72 14.35 1.45
N ASN A 283 -12.72 13.24 0.71
CA ASN A 283 -11.77 12.99 -0.38
C ASN A 283 -10.30 13.10 0.08
N ILE A 284 -9.95 12.33 1.10
CA ILE A 284 -8.61 12.33 1.69
C ILE A 284 -7.82 11.13 1.17
N ASN A 285 -6.61 11.36 0.66
CA ASN A 285 -5.75 10.32 0.10
C ASN A 285 -4.38 10.35 0.78
N ILE A 286 -4.07 9.29 1.52
CA ILE A 286 -2.79 9.09 2.19
C ILE A 286 -2.08 7.95 1.47
N ASN A 287 -0.89 8.17 0.95
CA ASN A 287 -0.18 7.17 0.17
C ASN A 287 1.31 7.14 0.46
N ASP A 288 1.90 5.95 0.43
CA ASP A 288 3.35 5.71 0.58
C ASP A 288 3.92 6.38 1.84
N SER A 289 3.21 6.39 2.96
CA SER A 289 3.62 7.16 4.15
C SER A 289 4.17 6.26 5.27
N TYR A 290 5.05 6.81 6.10
CA TYR A 290 5.55 6.17 7.31
C TYR A 290 5.05 6.93 8.53
N ILE A 291 4.28 6.30 9.40
CA ILE A 291 3.63 6.99 10.51
C ILE A 291 3.98 6.25 11.80
N ARG A 292 4.83 6.86 12.61
CA ARG A 292 5.20 6.36 13.93
C ARG A 292 4.86 7.38 14.98
N THR A 293 3.92 7.02 15.84
CA THR A 293 3.19 7.95 16.69
C THR A 293 3.26 7.52 18.15
N GLY A 294 2.96 8.44 19.08
CA GLY A 294 2.73 8.07 20.47
C GLY A 294 1.28 7.65 20.75
N ASP A 295 0.37 7.90 19.82
CA ASP A 295 -1.05 7.57 19.88
C ASP A 295 -1.52 6.95 18.52
N ASP A 296 -2.72 7.26 18.04
CA ASP A 296 -3.28 6.74 16.79
C ASP A 296 -2.40 7.07 15.57
N SER A 297 -2.14 6.12 14.66
CA SER A 297 -1.44 6.44 13.41
C SER A 297 -2.38 7.11 12.40
N ILE A 298 -3.61 6.62 12.28
CA ILE A 298 -4.66 7.18 11.46
C ILE A 298 -5.93 7.29 12.31
N ALA A 299 -6.53 8.47 12.36
CA ALA A 299 -7.79 8.72 13.03
C ALA A 299 -8.81 9.33 12.04
N ILE A 300 -10.02 8.79 12.04
CA ILE A 300 -11.09 9.13 11.09
C ILE A 300 -12.39 9.34 11.85
N TYR A 301 -12.82 10.60 11.95
CA TYR A 301 -13.97 11.01 12.76
C TYR A 301 -14.98 11.81 11.96
N GLY A 302 -16.21 11.90 12.48
CA GLY A 302 -17.22 12.82 11.98
C GLY A 302 -16.98 14.22 12.54
N SER A 303 -18.04 14.84 13.06
CA SER A 303 -17.97 16.12 13.73
C SER A 303 -17.10 16.06 14.99
N ARG A 304 -16.36 17.14 15.25
CA ARG A 304 -15.60 17.39 16.47
C ARG A 304 -15.80 18.84 16.91
N GLY A 305 -16.88 19.07 17.66
CA GLY A 305 -17.27 20.40 18.16
C GLY A 305 -16.73 20.73 19.55
N ASP A 306 -16.14 19.77 20.26
CA ASP A 306 -15.56 19.97 21.59
C ASP A 306 -14.18 20.63 21.54
N ALA A 307 -13.67 21.03 22.71
CA ALA A 307 -12.31 21.56 22.92
C ALA A 307 -11.89 22.75 22.03
N GLY A 308 -12.84 23.41 21.33
CA GLY A 308 -12.57 24.55 20.46
C GLY A 308 -12.20 24.20 19.02
N PHE A 309 -12.29 22.93 18.60
CA PHE A 309 -12.00 22.50 17.22
C PHE A 309 -13.02 23.08 16.22
N GLY A 310 -14.31 22.91 16.50
CA GLY A 310 -15.38 23.49 15.68
C GLY A 310 -15.50 22.88 14.27
N TYR A 311 -15.16 21.60 14.12
CA TYR A 311 -15.31 20.86 12.87
C TYR A 311 -16.64 20.13 12.84
N PHE A 312 -17.42 20.28 11.78
CA PHE A 312 -18.77 19.73 11.71
C PHE A 312 -19.04 19.08 10.36
N GLY A 313 -19.60 17.88 10.41
CA GLY A 313 -20.02 17.12 9.26
C GLY A 313 -19.44 15.71 9.19
N SER A 314 -19.90 15.02 8.15
CA SER A 314 -19.48 13.67 7.80
C SER A 314 -18.06 13.64 7.23
N THR A 315 -17.41 12.49 7.39
CA THR A 315 -16.15 12.16 6.71
C THR A 315 -16.41 11.09 5.68
N ASN A 316 -16.11 11.35 4.41
CA ASN A 316 -16.28 10.37 3.34
C ASN A 316 -15.11 10.32 2.36
N VAL A 317 -14.94 9.15 1.73
CA VAL A 317 -13.87 8.89 0.75
C VAL A 317 -12.50 9.14 1.37
N PHE A 318 -12.07 8.21 2.24
CA PHE A 318 -10.81 8.29 2.96
C PHE A 318 -9.94 7.08 2.64
N ASN A 319 -8.82 7.33 1.95
CA ASN A 319 -7.96 6.28 1.44
C ASN A 319 -6.59 6.32 2.13
N VAL A 320 -6.12 5.17 2.61
CA VAL A 320 -4.74 4.96 3.08
C VAL A 320 -4.13 3.81 2.31
N THR A 321 -3.09 4.08 1.54
CA THR A 321 -2.45 3.09 0.67
C THR A 321 -0.94 3.02 0.83
N ASN A 322 -0.36 1.83 0.59
CA ASN A 322 1.08 1.63 0.44
C ASN A 322 1.92 2.11 1.65
N SER A 323 1.35 2.12 2.86
CA SER A 323 1.91 2.83 4.01
C SER A 323 2.37 1.89 5.12
N ILE A 324 3.23 2.38 6.00
CA ILE A 324 3.67 1.70 7.22
C ILE A 324 3.11 2.47 8.43
N LEU A 325 2.35 1.77 9.27
CA LEU A 325 1.74 2.33 10.48
C LEU A 325 2.37 1.70 11.73
N MET A 326 2.77 2.55 12.67
CA MET A 326 3.47 2.18 13.89
C MET A 326 2.93 3.00 15.07
N PRO A 327 1.72 2.66 15.57
CA PRO A 327 1.11 3.41 16.65
C PRO A 327 1.81 3.20 17.99
N GLY A 328 1.67 4.20 18.85
CA GLY A 328 2.12 4.16 20.23
C GLY A 328 1.11 3.42 21.11
N LYS A 329 0.44 4.11 22.03
CA LYS A 329 -0.63 3.50 22.85
C LYS A 329 -1.97 3.37 22.11
N GLY A 330 -2.14 4.18 21.06
CA GLY A 330 -3.35 4.21 20.23
C GLY A 330 -3.46 3.02 19.28
N HIS A 331 -4.19 3.24 18.20
CA HIS A 331 -4.60 2.28 17.20
C HIS A 331 -3.81 2.54 15.90
N PRO A 332 -3.52 1.50 15.09
CA PRO A 332 -3.02 1.75 13.74
C PRO A 332 -4.03 2.56 12.91
N VAL A 333 -5.31 2.23 13.05
CA VAL A 333 -6.43 2.96 12.47
C VAL A 333 -7.57 3.00 13.50
N ASN A 334 -8.09 4.20 13.78
CA ASN A 334 -9.24 4.44 14.66
C ASN A 334 -10.34 5.16 13.89
N VAL A 335 -11.56 4.63 13.93
CA VAL A 335 -12.71 5.16 13.19
C VAL A 335 -13.90 5.38 14.11
N GLY A 336 -14.53 6.55 13.98
CA GLY A 336 -15.89 6.83 14.44
C GLY A 336 -16.11 7.01 15.95
N THR A 337 -15.03 7.29 16.69
CA THR A 337 -15.09 7.67 18.11
C THR A 337 -15.83 9.00 18.33
N HIS A 338 -15.57 10.02 17.51
CA HIS A 338 -16.17 11.36 17.64
C HIS A 338 -17.22 11.63 16.57
N GLY A 339 -18.30 12.31 16.95
CA GLY A 339 -19.39 12.74 16.08
C GLY A 339 -20.33 13.74 16.76
N ASN A 340 -21.44 14.07 16.11
CA ASN A 340 -22.45 14.98 16.66
C ASN A 340 -23.83 14.28 16.84
N PRO A 341 -24.28 14.02 18.07
CA PRO A 341 -25.60 13.42 18.30
C PRO A 341 -26.79 14.28 17.85
N ASP A 342 -26.63 15.61 17.82
CA ASP A 342 -27.71 16.54 17.44
C ASP A 342 -27.85 16.67 15.91
N ASP A 343 -26.76 16.45 15.18
CA ASP A 343 -26.73 16.36 13.71
C ASP A 343 -25.87 15.15 13.29
N PRO A 344 -26.44 13.92 13.34
CA PRO A 344 -25.68 12.67 13.25
C PRO A 344 -24.86 12.51 11.97
N ASP A 345 -23.56 12.25 12.13
CA ASP A 345 -22.65 12.06 11.00
C ASP A 345 -22.73 10.66 10.40
N THR A 346 -22.31 10.54 9.14
CA THR A 346 -22.03 9.27 8.47
C THR A 346 -20.56 9.25 8.07
N ILE A 347 -19.81 8.26 8.55
CA ILE A 347 -18.41 8.03 8.16
C ILE A 347 -18.40 6.90 7.14
N SER A 348 -17.97 7.19 5.90
CA SER A 348 -18.15 6.23 4.79
C SER A 348 -17.09 6.25 3.70
N GLY A 349 -17.01 5.17 2.92
CA GLY A 349 -16.05 5.05 1.82
C GLY A 349 -14.61 5.05 2.33
N ILE A 350 -14.34 4.24 3.36
CA ILE A 350 -13.01 4.15 3.98
C ILE A 350 -12.27 2.98 3.34
N THR A 351 -11.12 3.25 2.72
CA THR A 351 -10.26 2.21 2.14
C THR A 351 -8.88 2.25 2.78
N ILE A 352 -8.51 1.18 3.50
CA ILE A 352 -7.15 0.97 4.00
C ILE A 352 -6.57 -0.21 3.21
N SER A 353 -5.62 0.04 2.31
CA SER A 353 -5.13 -0.99 1.39
C SER A 353 -3.60 -1.06 1.26
N ASN A 354 -3.05 -2.26 1.19
CA ASN A 354 -1.60 -2.48 1.06
C ASN A 354 -0.79 -1.79 2.17
N VAL A 355 -1.19 -2.05 3.43
CA VAL A 355 -0.58 -1.42 4.60
C VAL A 355 0.18 -2.46 5.43
N ASP A 356 1.39 -2.10 5.85
CA ASP A 356 2.17 -2.84 6.85
C ASP A 356 1.97 -2.20 8.23
N ILE A 357 1.58 -2.98 9.22
CA ILE A 357 1.45 -2.53 10.61
C ILE A 357 2.55 -3.18 11.43
N LEU A 358 3.40 -2.35 12.06
CA LEU A 358 4.48 -2.81 12.92
C LEU A 358 4.28 -2.24 14.33
N THR A 359 4.05 -3.09 15.31
CA THR A 359 3.85 -2.65 16.70
C THR A 359 5.12 -2.89 17.51
N HIS A 360 5.84 -1.80 17.79
CA HIS A 360 7.15 -1.82 18.44
C HIS A 360 7.18 -0.77 19.56
N ASN A 361 6.61 -1.15 20.71
CA ASN A 361 6.53 -0.33 21.92
C ASN A 361 6.64 -1.24 23.16
N PRO A 362 7.84 -1.47 23.71
CA PRO A 362 8.06 -2.55 24.67
C PRO A 362 7.41 -2.36 26.07
N LEU A 363 6.47 -1.41 26.23
CA LEU A 363 6.11 -0.84 27.55
C LEU A 363 4.67 -0.38 27.75
N SER A 364 3.85 -0.44 26.72
CA SER A 364 2.40 -0.24 26.87
C SER A 364 1.65 -1.13 25.90
N ALA A 365 0.48 -1.60 26.30
CA ALA A 365 -0.47 -2.21 25.39
C ALA A 365 -0.85 -1.19 24.32
N VAL A 366 -0.45 -1.47 23.08
CA VAL A 366 -0.98 -0.83 21.88
C VAL A 366 -2.43 -1.30 21.71
N SER A 367 -3.28 -0.50 21.08
CA SER A 367 -4.68 -0.84 20.85
C SER A 367 -4.84 -1.55 19.48
N PRO A 368 -5.87 -2.40 19.28
CA PRO A 368 -6.15 -3.04 17.99
C PRO A 368 -6.48 -1.99 16.91
N MET A 369 -6.73 -2.40 15.67
CA MET A 369 -7.51 -1.55 14.78
C MET A 369 -8.93 -1.41 15.33
N SER A 370 -9.46 -0.19 15.33
CA SER A 370 -10.75 0.13 15.95
C SER A 370 -11.71 0.71 14.92
N LEU A 371 -12.77 -0.04 14.60
CA LEU A 371 -13.92 0.44 13.84
C LEU A 371 -15.08 0.60 14.81
N THR A 372 -15.40 1.83 15.18
CA THR A 372 -16.44 2.10 16.18
C THR A 372 -17.49 3.06 15.68
N ALA A 373 -18.72 2.86 16.12
CA ALA A 373 -19.80 3.82 15.93
C ALA A 373 -20.24 4.35 17.30
N SER A 374 -19.75 5.54 17.67
CA SER A 374 -20.19 6.34 18.82
C SER A 374 -20.89 7.62 18.33
N ASP A 375 -21.47 8.39 19.23
CA ASP A 375 -21.94 9.76 18.98
C ASP A 375 -22.97 9.89 17.86
N SER A 376 -23.84 8.87 17.77
CA SER A 376 -24.83 8.73 16.70
C SER A 376 -24.25 8.63 15.29
N ASN A 377 -22.93 8.39 15.16
CA ASN A 377 -22.31 8.08 13.88
C ASN A 377 -22.92 6.81 13.27
N LEU A 378 -23.09 6.82 11.95
CA LEU A 378 -23.18 5.61 11.15
C LEU A 378 -21.82 5.38 10.49
N VAL A 379 -21.22 4.21 10.67
CA VAL A 379 -20.00 3.83 9.92
C VAL A 379 -20.39 2.80 8.86
N THR A 380 -20.09 3.08 7.59
CA THR A 380 -20.51 2.21 6.48
C THR A 380 -19.52 2.23 5.33
N ASP A 381 -19.53 1.21 4.47
CA ASP A 381 -18.66 1.12 3.29
C ASP A 381 -17.16 1.23 3.65
N VAL A 382 -16.69 0.25 4.43
CA VAL A 382 -15.30 0.14 4.89
C VAL A 382 -14.61 -1.05 4.23
N LEU A 383 -13.49 -0.81 3.56
CA LEU A 383 -12.61 -1.83 3.00
C LEU A 383 -11.25 -1.82 3.71
N LEU A 384 -10.91 -2.93 4.33
CA LEU A 384 -9.58 -3.21 4.90
C LEU A 384 -8.93 -4.31 4.04
N ALA A 385 -8.01 -3.97 3.15
CA ALA A 385 -7.48 -4.86 2.13
C ALA A 385 -5.94 -5.00 2.15
N ASP A 386 -5.42 -6.21 1.95
CA ASP A 386 -3.98 -6.44 1.76
C ASP A 386 -3.13 -5.87 2.93
N ILE A 387 -3.60 -6.09 4.16
CA ILE A 387 -2.95 -5.61 5.38
C ILE A 387 -2.05 -6.70 5.95
N ARG A 388 -0.84 -6.33 6.36
CA ARG A 388 0.14 -7.24 6.98
C ARG A 388 0.54 -6.68 8.33
N TRP A 389 0.04 -7.29 9.39
CA TRP A 389 0.33 -6.89 10.75
C TRP A 389 1.35 -7.83 11.36
N GLU A 390 2.56 -7.32 11.60
CA GLU A 390 3.58 -7.96 12.42
C GLU A 390 3.46 -7.47 13.85
N ASP A 391 2.67 -8.18 14.65
CA ASP A 391 2.38 -7.81 16.03
C ASP A 391 3.25 -8.54 17.02
N VAL A 392 3.89 -7.79 17.92
CA VAL A 392 4.60 -8.36 19.07
C VAL A 392 4.02 -7.94 20.42
N LEU A 393 2.94 -7.14 20.46
CA LEU A 393 2.50 -6.46 21.69
C LEU A 393 1.00 -6.37 21.95
N VAL A 394 0.16 -6.24 20.91
CA VAL A 394 -1.26 -5.91 21.05
C VAL A 394 -2.05 -7.13 21.54
N GLY A 395 -1.75 -8.28 20.94
CA GLY A 395 -2.39 -9.56 21.23
C GLY A 395 -3.83 -9.70 20.75
N LYS A 396 -4.29 -8.75 19.92
CA LYS A 396 -5.56 -8.72 19.16
C LYS A 396 -5.39 -7.72 18.02
N PHE A 397 -6.26 -7.75 17.01
CA PHE A 397 -6.04 -6.92 15.82
C PHE A 397 -7.26 -6.13 15.35
N LEU A 398 -8.49 -6.50 15.71
CA LEU A 398 -9.65 -5.78 15.21
C LEU A 398 -10.80 -5.78 16.21
N ASP A 399 -11.37 -4.60 16.42
CA ASP A 399 -12.69 -4.43 17.04
C ASP A 399 -13.63 -3.71 16.05
N VAL A 400 -14.87 -4.21 15.97
CA VAL A 400 -15.97 -3.64 15.18
C VAL A 400 -17.19 -3.48 16.09
N ILE A 401 -17.37 -2.30 16.68
CA ILE A 401 -18.28 -2.12 17.83
C ILE A 401 -19.17 -0.89 17.67
N THR A 402 -20.49 -1.10 17.73
CA THR A 402 -21.48 -0.02 17.90
C THR A 402 -21.74 0.17 19.40
N TYR A 403 -21.33 1.30 19.95
CA TYR A 403 -21.45 1.58 21.39
C TYR A 403 -21.32 3.07 21.68
N LYS A 404 -21.56 3.47 22.93
CA LYS A 404 -21.12 4.77 23.42
C LYS A 404 -19.67 4.63 23.88
N ASN A 405 -18.74 5.30 23.20
CA ASN A 405 -17.34 5.32 23.65
C ASN A 405 -17.29 5.84 25.11
N PRO A 406 -16.70 5.10 26.07
CA PRO A 406 -16.77 5.45 27.49
C PRO A 406 -15.92 6.66 27.88
N GLY A 407 -14.90 6.99 27.09
CA GLY A 407 -13.99 8.10 27.36
C GLY A 407 -14.50 9.43 26.81
N TYR A 408 -14.92 9.42 25.55
CA TYR A 408 -15.22 10.65 24.80
C TYR A 408 -16.63 10.72 24.24
N GLY A 409 -17.36 9.60 24.24
CA GLY A 409 -18.65 9.51 23.59
C GLY A 409 -19.74 10.29 24.34
N LEU A 410 -20.56 11.00 23.60
CA LEU A 410 -21.79 11.65 24.01
C LEU A 410 -22.99 10.68 23.94
N SER A 411 -23.07 9.86 22.89
CA SER A 411 -24.18 8.91 22.67
C SER A 411 -23.73 7.61 22.00
N VAL A 412 -24.64 6.64 21.83
CA VAL A 412 -24.37 5.41 21.06
C VAL A 412 -24.49 5.73 19.57
N GLY A 413 -23.61 5.16 18.74
CA GLY A 413 -23.74 5.24 17.28
C GLY A 413 -25.03 4.64 16.72
N ARG A 414 -25.38 5.01 15.49
CA ARG A 414 -26.53 4.45 14.76
C ARG A 414 -26.27 3.05 14.23
N GLY A 415 -25.02 2.63 14.10
CA GLY A 415 -24.65 1.28 13.67
C GLY A 415 -23.35 1.25 12.89
N ILE A 416 -22.92 0.03 12.58
CA ILE A 416 -21.87 -0.25 11.60
C ILE A 416 -22.48 -1.17 10.54
N ASP A 417 -22.40 -0.80 9.27
CA ASP A 417 -22.99 -1.56 8.17
C ASP A 417 -22.08 -1.61 6.95
N GLY A 418 -21.55 -2.79 6.61
CA GLY A 418 -20.72 -2.98 5.43
C GLY A 418 -19.24 -2.76 5.73
N VAL A 419 -18.61 -3.81 6.25
CA VAL A 419 -17.16 -3.87 6.46
C VAL A 419 -16.64 -5.09 5.72
N THR A 420 -15.68 -4.91 4.82
CA THR A 420 -14.96 -6.00 4.16
C THR A 420 -13.50 -6.01 4.60
N VAL A 421 -13.08 -7.11 5.20
CA VAL A 421 -11.68 -7.38 5.56
C VAL A 421 -11.15 -8.43 4.59
N LYS A 422 -10.22 -8.04 3.72
CA LYS A 422 -9.74 -8.86 2.62
C LYS A 422 -8.23 -9.01 2.61
N ASN A 423 -7.71 -10.23 2.45
CA ASN A 423 -6.26 -10.49 2.40
C ASN A 423 -5.50 -9.87 3.59
N PHE A 424 -6.06 -10.03 4.78
CA PHE A 424 -5.48 -9.49 6.01
C PHE A 424 -4.66 -10.57 6.70
N SER A 425 -3.41 -10.30 7.03
CA SER A 425 -2.54 -11.22 7.79
C SER A 425 -2.18 -10.62 9.14
N TYR A 426 -2.54 -11.30 10.22
CA TYR A 426 -2.06 -10.99 11.56
C TYR A 426 -1.04 -12.03 12.01
N ASN A 427 0.18 -11.60 12.30
CA ASN A 427 1.26 -12.44 12.81
C ASN A 427 1.67 -11.93 14.19
N GLY A 428 1.19 -12.59 15.24
CA GLY A 428 1.41 -12.19 16.63
C GLY A 428 0.80 -13.14 17.65
N ASN A 429 1.04 -12.87 18.94
CA ASN A 429 0.51 -13.68 20.02
C ASN A 429 -0.95 -13.30 20.31
N LEU A 430 -1.92 -13.93 19.63
CA LEU A 430 -3.36 -13.65 19.72
C LEU A 430 -3.97 -14.01 21.10
N GLN A 431 -3.59 -13.24 22.13
CA GLN A 431 -3.91 -13.44 23.54
C GLN A 431 -5.34 -13.02 23.90
N TYR A 432 -5.90 -12.04 23.20
CA TYR A 432 -7.22 -11.48 23.46
C TYR A 432 -8.19 -11.73 22.31
N ASP A 433 -9.49 -11.68 22.60
CA ASP A 433 -10.51 -11.82 21.57
C ASP A 433 -10.72 -10.51 20.80
N ASN A 434 -10.93 -10.64 19.50
CA ASN A 434 -11.46 -9.60 18.62
C ASN A 434 -12.97 -9.47 18.83
N SER A 435 -13.50 -8.25 18.87
CA SER A 435 -14.89 -8.01 19.27
C SER A 435 -15.76 -7.51 18.13
N ILE A 436 -16.93 -8.14 17.92
CA ILE A 436 -17.95 -7.68 16.97
C ILE A 436 -19.31 -7.60 17.69
N TYR A 437 -19.83 -6.38 17.90
CA TYR A 437 -21.03 -6.16 18.72
C TYR A 437 -21.88 -5.01 18.19
N GLY A 438 -23.20 -5.19 18.21
CA GLY A 438 -24.19 -4.10 18.11
C GLY A 438 -24.68 -3.67 19.49
N ASN A 439 -25.48 -2.60 19.54
CA ASN A 439 -25.99 -2.06 20.80
C ASN A 439 -27.42 -2.49 21.13
N ASP A 440 -28.33 -2.36 20.16
CA ASP A 440 -29.74 -2.76 20.26
C ASP A 440 -30.31 -3.11 18.87
N ALA A 441 -31.58 -3.51 18.80
CA ALA A 441 -32.23 -3.95 17.56
C ALA A 441 -32.32 -2.88 16.45
N THR A 442 -32.09 -1.61 16.78
CA THR A 442 -32.07 -0.48 15.84
C THR A 442 -30.67 0.06 15.57
N ARG A 443 -29.65 -0.42 16.30
CA ARG A 443 -28.25 0.02 16.26
C ARG A 443 -27.33 -1.18 16.14
N MET A 444 -27.45 -1.86 15.01
CA MET A 444 -26.77 -3.12 14.74
C MET A 444 -25.35 -2.90 14.21
N THR A 445 -24.50 -3.92 14.41
CA THR A 445 -23.26 -4.09 13.66
C THR A 445 -23.46 -5.24 12.69
N GLN A 446 -23.52 -4.94 11.39
CA GLN A 446 -23.97 -5.87 10.38
C GLN A 446 -23.15 -5.85 9.09
N ASN A 447 -23.30 -6.91 8.30
CA ASN A 447 -22.65 -7.04 7.00
C ASN A 447 -21.12 -6.91 7.09
N VAL A 448 -20.51 -7.71 7.99
CA VAL A 448 -19.06 -7.77 8.18
C VAL A 448 -18.54 -9.04 7.52
N ALA A 449 -17.76 -8.90 6.46
CA ALA A 449 -17.20 -9.99 5.69
C ALA A 449 -15.68 -10.07 5.86
N PHE A 450 -15.20 -11.26 6.19
CA PHE A 450 -13.78 -11.62 6.20
C PHE A 450 -13.50 -12.55 5.02
N GLU A 451 -12.60 -12.12 4.13
CA GLU A 451 -12.14 -12.84 2.94
C GLU A 451 -10.63 -13.04 3.02
N ASN A 452 -10.17 -14.28 3.11
CA ASN A 452 -8.73 -14.57 3.18
C ASN A 452 -8.02 -13.85 4.35
N LEU A 453 -8.68 -13.78 5.50
CA LEU A 453 -8.03 -13.40 6.75
C LEU A 453 -7.12 -14.55 7.19
N THR A 454 -5.87 -14.26 7.54
CA THR A 454 -4.95 -15.23 8.14
C THR A 454 -4.48 -14.78 9.52
N VAL A 455 -4.37 -15.73 10.43
CA VAL A 455 -3.80 -15.55 11.77
C VAL A 455 -2.65 -16.54 11.91
N ASN A 456 -1.44 -16.02 12.07
CA ASN A 456 -0.20 -16.80 12.17
C ASN A 456 -0.09 -17.84 11.05
N GLY A 457 -0.37 -17.41 9.81
CA GLY A 457 -0.35 -18.24 8.61
C GLY A 457 -1.57 -19.15 8.39
N ASN A 458 -2.51 -19.22 9.34
CA ASN A 458 -3.71 -20.06 9.20
C ASN A 458 -4.90 -19.24 8.68
N VAL A 459 -5.55 -19.72 7.63
CA VAL A 459 -6.76 -19.09 7.09
C VAL A 459 -7.93 -19.20 8.08
N VAL A 460 -8.55 -18.07 8.39
CA VAL A 460 -9.71 -17.95 9.27
C VAL A 460 -10.99 -18.15 8.46
N THR A 461 -11.68 -19.27 8.69
CA THR A 461 -12.93 -19.63 8.01
C THR A 461 -14.17 -19.58 8.92
N ASN A 462 -13.99 -19.24 10.18
CA ASN A 462 -15.06 -18.99 11.15
C ASN A 462 -14.55 -18.14 12.32
N ALA A 463 -15.48 -17.60 13.12
CA ALA A 463 -15.17 -16.71 14.24
C ALA A 463 -14.17 -17.31 15.24
N ALA A 464 -14.31 -18.59 15.61
CA ALA A 464 -13.44 -19.24 16.59
C ALA A 464 -11.99 -19.33 16.10
N ALA A 465 -11.77 -19.63 14.81
CA ALA A 465 -10.44 -19.70 14.22
C ALA A 465 -9.68 -18.36 14.25
N GLY A 466 -10.40 -17.23 14.22
CA GLY A 466 -9.83 -15.89 14.33
C GLY A 466 -9.95 -15.26 15.72
N ARG A 467 -10.40 -16.03 16.72
CA ARG A 467 -10.76 -15.54 18.07
C ARG A 467 -11.67 -14.31 18.06
N PHE A 468 -12.72 -14.35 17.25
CA PHE A 468 -13.78 -13.35 17.30
C PHE A 468 -14.86 -13.76 18.28
N VAL A 469 -15.25 -12.84 19.15
CA VAL A 469 -16.51 -12.93 19.89
C VAL A 469 -17.56 -12.12 19.15
N ILE A 470 -18.57 -12.84 18.65
CA ILE A 470 -19.73 -12.25 17.98
C ILE A 470 -20.82 -12.07 19.03
N GLY A 471 -21.12 -10.81 19.33
CA GLY A 471 -22.08 -10.45 20.36
C GLY A 471 -23.50 -10.19 19.86
N ASN A 472 -24.33 -9.73 20.79
CA ASN A 472 -25.72 -9.39 20.53
C ASN A 472 -25.85 -8.28 19.47
N TYR A 473 -27.02 -8.25 18.81
CA TYR A 473 -27.39 -7.25 17.82
C TYR A 473 -26.41 -7.17 16.63
N THR A 474 -25.89 -8.33 16.24
CA THR A 474 -25.08 -8.51 15.04
C THR A 474 -25.83 -9.33 13.99
N SER A 475 -25.55 -9.11 12.72
CA SER A 475 -26.12 -9.90 11.63
C SER A 475 -25.16 -9.99 10.43
N ASN A 476 -25.26 -11.08 9.67
CA ASN A 476 -24.46 -11.30 8.46
C ASN A 476 -22.94 -11.12 8.67
N ILE A 477 -22.39 -11.84 9.65
CA ILE A 477 -20.95 -11.92 9.89
C ILE A 477 -20.41 -13.17 9.20
N THR A 478 -19.60 -13.00 8.16
CA THR A 478 -19.16 -14.10 7.31
C THR A 478 -17.65 -14.23 7.30
N PHE A 479 -17.17 -15.47 7.27
CA PHE A 479 -15.75 -15.79 7.11
C PHE A 479 -15.60 -16.71 5.91
N SER A 480 -14.69 -16.39 5.01
CA SER A 480 -14.36 -17.21 3.86
C SER A 480 -12.85 -17.24 3.66
N ALA A 481 -12.36 -18.31 3.05
CA ALA A 481 -10.96 -18.37 2.61
C ALA A 481 -10.62 -17.34 1.52
N GLY A 482 -11.59 -16.53 1.08
CA GLY A 482 -11.52 -15.71 -0.11
C GLY A 482 -11.61 -16.57 -1.37
N SER A 483 -12.16 -15.98 -2.43
CA SER A 483 -11.56 -16.21 -3.73
C SER A 483 -10.07 -15.84 -3.60
N GLY A 484 -9.10 -16.66 -4.04
CA GLY A 484 -7.67 -16.33 -3.95
C GLY A 484 -7.35 -14.87 -4.34
N THR A 485 -6.18 -14.34 -3.92
CA THR A 485 -5.76 -12.94 -4.17
C THR A 485 -6.23 -12.43 -5.53
N PRO A 486 -7.01 -11.33 -5.63
CA PRO A 486 -7.47 -10.81 -6.91
C PRO A 486 -6.30 -10.63 -7.87
N ILE A 487 -6.45 -11.13 -9.09
CA ILE A 487 -5.39 -11.04 -10.09
C ILE A 487 -5.27 -9.61 -10.58
N GLN A 488 -4.10 -9.02 -10.34
CA GLN A 488 -3.78 -7.66 -10.72
C GLN A 488 -3.46 -7.62 -12.21
N SER A 489 -4.21 -6.78 -12.95
CA SER A 489 -3.94 -6.55 -14.36
C SER A 489 -2.50 -6.04 -14.55
N GLY A 490 -1.82 -6.53 -15.59
CA GLY A 490 -0.44 -6.16 -15.93
C GLY A 490 0.65 -6.87 -15.13
N HIS A 491 0.31 -7.68 -14.12
CA HIS A 491 1.28 -8.39 -13.29
C HIS A 491 1.53 -9.82 -13.80
N VAL A 492 2.67 -10.40 -13.38
CA VAL A 492 3.16 -11.71 -13.80
C VAL A 492 2.83 -12.78 -12.76
N TYR A 493 2.29 -13.90 -13.23
CA TYR A 493 1.93 -15.06 -12.41
C TYR A 493 2.43 -16.36 -13.05
N LYS A 494 2.61 -17.39 -12.23
CA LYS A 494 2.68 -18.79 -12.69
C LYS A 494 1.30 -19.43 -12.53
N ILE A 495 0.90 -20.21 -13.52
CA ILE A 495 -0.40 -20.91 -13.53
C ILE A 495 -0.16 -22.36 -13.08
N GLN A 496 -0.26 -22.63 -11.78
CA GLN A 496 0.06 -23.92 -11.19
C GLN A 496 -1.18 -24.80 -11.05
N ASN A 497 -1.18 -26.01 -11.61
CA ASN A 497 -2.30 -26.92 -11.54
C ASN A 497 -2.50 -27.45 -10.11
N ALA A 498 -3.72 -27.36 -9.58
CA ALA A 498 -4.04 -27.73 -8.21
C ALA A 498 -3.96 -29.24 -7.94
N LYS A 499 -4.05 -30.10 -8.98
CA LYS A 499 -3.92 -31.55 -8.86
C LYS A 499 -2.46 -32.01 -8.86
N SER A 500 -1.64 -31.47 -9.77
CA SER A 500 -0.29 -31.97 -10.02
C SER A 500 0.82 -31.14 -9.35
N GLY A 501 0.53 -29.90 -8.95
CA GLY A 501 1.52 -28.93 -8.45
C GLY A 501 2.47 -28.38 -9.53
N LYS A 502 2.26 -28.75 -10.80
CA LYS A 502 3.07 -28.32 -11.95
C LYS A 502 2.54 -27.03 -12.56
N VAL A 503 3.40 -26.29 -13.27
CA VAL A 503 3.05 -24.99 -13.88
C VAL A 503 2.81 -25.12 -15.38
N LEU A 504 1.94 -24.27 -15.92
CA LEU A 504 1.67 -24.16 -17.35
C LEU A 504 2.86 -23.46 -18.04
N GLY A 505 3.45 -24.15 -19.01
CA GLY A 505 4.55 -23.66 -19.84
C GLY A 505 4.33 -23.89 -21.33
N ILE A 506 5.19 -23.32 -22.17
CA ILE A 506 5.14 -23.51 -23.62
C ILE A 506 6.19 -24.53 -24.05
N THR A 507 5.78 -25.50 -24.85
CA THR A 507 6.65 -26.58 -25.32
C THR A 507 7.97 -26.05 -25.88
N ASN A 508 9.09 -26.55 -25.32
CA ASN A 508 10.46 -26.17 -25.67
C ASN A 508 10.73 -24.65 -25.69
N MET A 509 9.98 -23.86 -24.91
CA MET A 509 10.07 -22.39 -24.90
C MET A 509 9.91 -21.75 -26.28
N LEU A 510 9.22 -22.42 -27.21
CA LEU A 510 9.03 -21.93 -28.56
C LEU A 510 8.33 -20.57 -28.55
N LYS A 511 8.68 -19.72 -29.50
CA LYS A 511 8.07 -18.39 -29.69
C LYS A 511 7.13 -18.32 -30.90
N THR A 512 6.89 -19.44 -31.57
CA THR A 512 6.04 -19.52 -32.76
C THR A 512 4.57 -19.70 -32.38
N ASP A 513 3.70 -19.21 -33.24
CA ASP A 513 2.27 -19.49 -33.20
C ASP A 513 1.99 -20.99 -33.25
N GLY A 514 0.95 -21.42 -32.53
CA GLY A 514 0.54 -22.81 -32.45
C GLY A 514 1.42 -23.70 -31.57
N ALA A 515 2.41 -23.14 -30.85
CA ALA A 515 3.16 -23.92 -29.87
C ALA A 515 2.26 -24.34 -28.70
N GLN A 516 2.42 -25.59 -28.25
CA GLN A 516 1.53 -26.22 -27.26
C GLN A 516 1.78 -25.71 -25.85
N ALA A 517 0.68 -25.46 -25.12
CA ALA A 517 0.72 -25.27 -23.67
C ALA A 517 0.68 -26.64 -22.96
N LEU A 518 1.63 -26.87 -22.07
CA LEU A 518 1.87 -28.13 -21.36
C LEU A 518 2.07 -27.86 -19.87
N GLN A 519 1.91 -28.87 -19.01
CA GLN A 519 2.38 -28.75 -17.62
C GLN A 519 3.81 -29.26 -17.44
N TRP A 520 4.58 -28.57 -16.61
CA TRP A 520 5.94 -28.95 -16.23
C TRP A 520 6.24 -28.65 -14.76
N SER A 521 7.19 -29.40 -14.17
CA SER A 521 7.84 -28.96 -12.95
C SER A 521 8.50 -27.60 -13.17
N ASP A 522 8.28 -26.68 -12.25
CA ASP A 522 8.82 -25.33 -12.36
C ASP A 522 10.35 -25.33 -12.22
N ASN A 523 11.03 -24.73 -13.18
CA ASN A 523 12.48 -24.59 -13.26
C ASN A 523 12.91 -23.10 -13.32
N GLY A 524 11.96 -22.18 -13.15
CA GLY A 524 12.21 -20.73 -13.14
C GLY A 524 12.37 -20.08 -14.52
N THR A 525 12.03 -20.76 -15.61
CA THR A 525 12.16 -20.20 -16.96
C THR A 525 10.96 -19.33 -17.34
N ALA A 526 11.21 -18.33 -18.19
CA ALA A 526 10.21 -17.31 -18.53
C ALA A 526 9.00 -17.84 -19.33
N ASP A 527 9.07 -19.05 -19.90
CA ASP A 527 7.92 -19.66 -20.56
C ASP A 527 6.88 -20.23 -19.57
N HIS A 528 7.22 -20.36 -18.28
CA HIS A 528 6.30 -20.71 -17.20
C HIS A 528 5.57 -19.47 -16.61
N GLU A 529 6.02 -18.28 -16.98
CA GLU A 529 5.50 -17.01 -16.47
C GLU A 529 4.49 -16.40 -17.45
N TRP A 530 3.38 -15.89 -16.92
CA TRP A 530 2.27 -15.35 -17.68
C TRP A 530 1.86 -13.99 -17.13
N THR A 531 1.85 -12.96 -17.97
CA THR A 531 1.25 -11.67 -17.64
C THR A 531 -0.27 -11.75 -17.81
N PHE A 532 -1.01 -11.37 -16.79
CA PHE A 532 -2.47 -11.35 -16.81
C PHE A 532 -2.94 -9.93 -17.16
N ASN A 533 -3.46 -9.72 -18.37
CA ASN A 533 -3.92 -8.42 -18.85
C ASN A 533 -5.45 -8.38 -18.89
N GLN A 534 -6.06 -7.62 -17.99
CA GLN A 534 -7.52 -7.47 -17.94
C GLN A 534 -8.01 -6.58 -19.10
N GLN A 535 -8.98 -7.09 -19.84
CA GLN A 535 -9.66 -6.40 -20.93
C GLN A 535 -10.82 -5.56 -20.41
N SER A 536 -11.29 -4.61 -21.23
CA SER A 536 -12.42 -3.73 -20.90
C SER A 536 -13.74 -4.45 -20.56
N ASN A 537 -13.87 -5.71 -20.98
CA ASN A 537 -15.03 -6.57 -20.71
C ASN A 537 -14.91 -7.41 -19.43
N GLY A 538 -13.81 -7.26 -18.68
CA GLY A 538 -13.53 -7.97 -17.43
C GLY A 538 -12.82 -9.33 -17.57
N ASN A 539 -12.68 -9.87 -18.79
CA ASN A 539 -11.89 -11.08 -19.05
C ASN A 539 -10.40 -10.76 -19.14
N TYR A 540 -9.56 -11.79 -19.14
CA TYR A 540 -8.11 -11.65 -19.17
C TYR A 540 -7.49 -12.28 -20.41
N GLU A 541 -6.50 -11.59 -20.96
CA GLU A 541 -5.51 -12.18 -21.86
C GLU A 541 -4.33 -12.68 -21.03
N LEU A 542 -3.88 -13.90 -21.32
CA LEU A 542 -2.77 -14.54 -20.64
C LEU A 542 -1.56 -14.51 -21.57
N THR A 543 -0.66 -13.55 -21.37
CA THR A 543 0.50 -13.35 -22.25
C THR A 543 1.72 -14.09 -21.69
N ASN A 544 2.28 -15.01 -22.45
CA ASN A 544 3.50 -15.71 -22.07
C ASN A 544 4.69 -14.73 -22.05
N VAL A 545 5.42 -14.67 -20.93
CA VAL A 545 6.50 -13.69 -20.74
C VAL A 545 7.67 -13.95 -21.70
N ASN A 546 7.97 -15.20 -22.06
CA ASN A 546 9.05 -15.52 -22.98
C ASN A 546 8.75 -15.15 -24.44
N SER A 547 7.51 -15.38 -24.91
CA SER A 547 7.15 -15.23 -26.33
C SER A 547 6.38 -13.94 -26.67
N GLY A 548 5.74 -13.32 -25.67
CA GLY A 548 4.82 -12.19 -25.87
C GLY A 548 3.50 -12.58 -26.54
N LYS A 549 3.17 -13.88 -26.60
CA LYS A 549 1.95 -14.43 -27.23
C LYS A 549 0.89 -14.79 -26.20
N VAL A 550 -0.37 -14.79 -26.60
CA VAL A 550 -1.51 -15.07 -25.72
C VAL A 550 -1.92 -16.54 -25.77
N LEU A 551 -2.46 -17.05 -24.66
CA LEU A 551 -3.05 -18.39 -24.59
C LEU A 551 -4.42 -18.42 -25.29
N GLY A 552 -4.57 -19.29 -26.29
CA GLY A 552 -5.81 -19.48 -27.06
C GLY A 552 -6.17 -20.95 -27.28
N ILE A 553 -7.33 -21.21 -27.88
CA ILE A 553 -7.79 -22.58 -28.18
C ILE A 553 -7.63 -22.85 -29.67
N ASN A 554 -7.03 -23.99 -30.01
CA ASN A 554 -6.77 -24.36 -31.39
C ASN A 554 -8.05 -24.29 -32.26
N GLY A 555 -8.01 -23.42 -33.27
CA GLY A 555 -9.11 -23.21 -34.22
C GLY A 555 -10.40 -22.67 -33.60
N MET A 556 -10.34 -21.99 -32.45
CA MET A 556 -11.52 -21.54 -31.70
C MET A 556 -12.52 -22.67 -31.42
N SER A 557 -12.05 -23.91 -31.32
CA SER A 557 -12.93 -25.07 -31.19
C SER A 557 -13.82 -24.93 -29.94
N THR A 558 -15.02 -25.49 -29.99
CA THR A 558 -15.89 -25.66 -28.81
C THR A 558 -15.92 -27.11 -28.33
N ALA A 559 -15.13 -28.01 -28.93
CA ALA A 559 -15.09 -29.42 -28.55
C ALA A 559 -14.28 -29.64 -27.25
N ASP A 560 -14.68 -30.66 -26.47
CA ASP A 560 -13.88 -31.13 -25.35
C ASP A 560 -12.57 -31.76 -25.85
N GLY A 561 -11.48 -31.49 -25.15
CA GLY A 561 -10.15 -31.96 -25.51
C GLY A 561 -9.44 -31.13 -26.57
N ALA A 562 -10.03 -30.02 -27.04
CA ALA A 562 -9.33 -29.08 -27.91
C ALA A 562 -8.11 -28.48 -27.18
N GLN A 563 -6.97 -28.42 -27.86
CA GLN A 563 -5.69 -28.03 -27.26
C GLN A 563 -5.60 -26.53 -27.00
N ALA A 564 -5.02 -26.17 -25.87
CA ALA A 564 -4.58 -24.82 -25.59
C ALA A 564 -3.18 -24.59 -26.17
N LEU A 565 -3.01 -23.51 -26.92
CA LEU A 565 -1.80 -23.15 -27.65
C LEU A 565 -1.49 -21.66 -27.41
N GLN A 566 -0.30 -21.20 -27.80
CA GLN A 566 -0.03 -19.76 -27.86
C GLN A 566 -0.21 -19.21 -29.28
N TRP A 567 -0.63 -17.94 -29.37
CA TRP A 567 -0.81 -17.21 -30.63
C TRP A 567 -0.45 -15.74 -30.50
N SER A 568 0.02 -15.13 -31.58
CA SER A 568 -0.10 -13.69 -31.74
C SER A 568 -1.56 -13.29 -31.62
N ASP A 569 -1.83 -12.31 -30.75
CA ASP A 569 -3.20 -11.87 -30.54
C ASP A 569 -3.77 -11.19 -31.81
N ASN A 570 -5.02 -11.51 -32.10
CA ASN A 570 -5.79 -11.00 -33.23
C ASN A 570 -7.20 -10.52 -32.78
N GLY A 571 -7.45 -10.46 -31.47
CA GLY A 571 -8.70 -10.01 -30.87
C GLY A 571 -9.84 -11.04 -30.91
N THR A 572 -9.58 -12.32 -31.19
CA THR A 572 -10.63 -13.36 -31.14
C THR A 572 -10.96 -13.76 -29.70
N ALA A 573 -12.24 -14.07 -29.47
CA ALA A 573 -12.74 -14.35 -28.12
C ALA A 573 -12.15 -15.62 -27.47
N ASP A 574 -11.49 -16.50 -28.22
CA ASP A 574 -10.83 -17.68 -27.65
C ASP A 574 -9.48 -17.36 -27.00
N HIS A 575 -8.94 -16.16 -27.19
CA HIS A 575 -7.73 -15.66 -26.50
C HIS A 575 -8.03 -15.06 -25.12
N GLU A 576 -9.31 -14.84 -24.81
CA GLU A 576 -9.76 -14.25 -23.55
C GLU A 576 -10.30 -15.32 -22.59
N TRP A 577 -9.96 -15.15 -21.31
CA TRP A 577 -10.29 -16.10 -20.25
C TRP A 577 -11.01 -15.39 -19.10
N GLN A 578 -12.15 -15.93 -18.71
CA GLN A 578 -12.83 -15.55 -17.48
C GLN A 578 -12.18 -16.27 -16.31
N LEU A 579 -11.78 -15.53 -15.28
CA LEU A 579 -11.28 -16.10 -14.03
C LEU A 579 -12.45 -16.29 -13.06
N VAL A 580 -12.74 -17.54 -12.71
CA VAL A 580 -13.81 -17.88 -11.76
C VAL A 580 -13.17 -18.53 -10.55
N THR A 581 -13.39 -17.96 -9.37
CA THR A 581 -12.77 -18.51 -8.18
C THR A 581 -13.57 -19.65 -7.56
N SER A 582 -12.86 -20.69 -7.12
CA SER A 582 -13.40 -21.87 -6.47
C SER A 582 -13.40 -21.69 -4.95
N ALA A 583 -14.28 -22.42 -4.25
CA ALA A 583 -14.46 -22.34 -2.80
C ALA A 583 -13.19 -22.67 -1.97
N ASN A 584 -12.20 -23.32 -2.58
CA ASN A 584 -10.92 -23.66 -1.97
C ASN A 584 -9.80 -22.63 -2.26
N GLY A 585 -10.15 -21.44 -2.77
CA GLY A 585 -9.20 -20.37 -3.07
C GLY A 585 -8.46 -20.48 -4.41
N THR A 586 -8.67 -21.57 -5.16
CA THR A 586 -8.09 -21.77 -6.50
C THR A 586 -8.95 -21.14 -7.60
N TYR A 587 -8.41 -20.99 -8.82
CA TYR A 587 -9.09 -20.42 -9.98
C TYR A 587 -9.46 -21.46 -11.02
N LYS A 588 -10.59 -21.25 -11.69
CA LYS A 588 -10.91 -21.83 -12.98
C LYS A 588 -10.70 -20.76 -14.05
N LEU A 589 -10.14 -21.15 -15.18
CA LEU A 589 -9.93 -20.30 -16.35
C LEU A 589 -10.92 -20.76 -17.42
N LEU A 590 -11.99 -20.01 -17.64
CA LEU A 590 -13.04 -20.35 -18.62
C LEU A 590 -12.79 -19.58 -19.90
N ASN A 591 -12.70 -20.29 -21.02
CA ASN A 591 -12.53 -19.65 -22.32
C ASN A 591 -13.77 -18.82 -22.65
N ARG A 592 -13.59 -17.54 -23.00
CA ARG A 592 -14.73 -16.65 -23.26
C ARG A 592 -15.57 -17.11 -24.45
N TYR A 593 -14.98 -17.72 -25.47
CA TYR A 593 -15.72 -18.19 -26.65
C TYR A 593 -16.54 -19.46 -26.37
N SER A 594 -15.96 -20.46 -25.71
CA SER A 594 -16.61 -21.77 -25.51
C SER A 594 -17.28 -21.95 -24.15
N SER A 595 -16.97 -21.08 -23.17
CA SER A 595 -17.31 -21.22 -21.74
C SER A 595 -16.75 -22.48 -21.07
N LYS A 596 -15.75 -23.14 -21.68
CA LYS A 596 -15.12 -24.36 -21.16
C LYS A 596 -13.88 -24.05 -20.34
N ALA A 597 -13.60 -24.89 -19.35
CA ALA A 597 -12.47 -24.72 -18.45
C ALA A 597 -11.16 -25.21 -19.07
N LEU A 598 -10.08 -24.46 -18.86
CA LEU A 598 -8.72 -24.95 -19.05
C LEU A 598 -8.41 -26.04 -18.01
N GLY A 599 -7.96 -27.19 -18.47
CA GLY A 599 -7.50 -28.28 -17.61
C GLY A 599 -6.38 -29.09 -18.26
N ILE A 600 -5.85 -30.05 -17.51
CA ILE A 600 -4.86 -31.00 -18.04
C ILE A 600 -5.56 -32.23 -18.60
N LYS A 601 -5.17 -32.63 -19.82
CA LYS A 601 -5.75 -33.78 -20.52
C LYS A 601 -5.74 -35.04 -19.63
N ASP A 602 -6.91 -35.66 -19.53
CA ASP A 602 -7.18 -36.87 -18.72
C ASP A 602 -6.82 -36.71 -17.24
N GLY A 603 -6.67 -35.46 -16.76
CA GLY A 603 -6.21 -35.15 -15.41
C GLY A 603 -4.83 -35.71 -15.08
N SER A 604 -3.96 -35.88 -16.08
CA SER A 604 -2.61 -36.43 -15.92
C SER A 604 -1.76 -35.58 -14.98
N THR A 605 -0.83 -36.21 -14.26
CA THR A 605 0.19 -35.53 -13.43
C THR A 605 1.59 -35.64 -14.03
N SER A 606 1.73 -36.21 -15.23
CA SER A 606 3.02 -36.38 -15.92
C SER A 606 3.55 -35.05 -16.48
N GLU A 607 4.88 -34.95 -16.52
CA GLU A 607 5.60 -33.89 -17.25
C GLU A 607 5.19 -33.90 -18.73
N GLY A 608 4.98 -32.71 -19.30
CA GLY A 608 4.61 -32.56 -20.71
C GLY A 608 3.18 -32.96 -21.06
N ALA A 609 2.30 -33.19 -20.08
CA ALA A 609 0.88 -33.43 -20.38
C ALA A 609 0.22 -32.17 -20.96
N LEU A 610 -0.63 -32.37 -21.97
CA LEU A 610 -1.29 -31.30 -22.72
C LEU A 610 -2.31 -30.55 -21.86
N ALA A 611 -2.30 -29.22 -21.98
CA ALA A 611 -3.43 -28.40 -21.57
C ALA A 611 -4.51 -28.40 -22.66
N VAL A 612 -5.76 -28.59 -22.26
CA VAL A 612 -6.92 -28.67 -23.13
C VAL A 612 -8.09 -27.93 -22.50
N GLN A 613 -9.08 -27.52 -23.29
CA GLN A 613 -10.38 -27.13 -22.73
C GLN A 613 -11.31 -28.34 -22.59
N GLN A 614 -12.12 -28.36 -21.53
CA GLN A 614 -13.17 -29.36 -21.33
C GLN A 614 -14.36 -28.76 -20.58
N GLN A 615 -15.52 -29.39 -20.70
CA GLN A 615 -16.66 -29.13 -19.83
C GLN A 615 -16.23 -29.19 -18.35
N GLU A 616 -16.70 -28.22 -17.57
CA GLU A 616 -16.45 -28.23 -16.13
C GLU A 616 -17.00 -29.51 -15.48
N ASN A 617 -16.15 -30.19 -14.73
CA ASN A 617 -16.49 -31.45 -14.07
C ASN A 617 -16.19 -31.45 -12.56
N GLY A 618 -15.65 -30.34 -12.03
CA GLY A 618 -15.33 -30.17 -10.61
C GLY A 618 -14.03 -30.85 -10.15
N ASN A 619 -13.27 -31.46 -11.07
CA ASN A 619 -12.00 -32.10 -10.73
C ASN A 619 -10.86 -31.08 -10.59
N LEU A 620 -9.92 -31.38 -9.70
CA LEU A 620 -8.78 -30.49 -9.40
C LEU A 620 -7.84 -30.24 -10.59
N ASP A 621 -7.89 -31.06 -11.65
CA ASP A 621 -7.10 -30.80 -12.86
C ASP A 621 -7.59 -29.58 -13.67
N GLN A 622 -8.79 -29.06 -13.37
CA GLN A 622 -9.34 -27.81 -13.93
C GLN A 622 -9.18 -26.61 -12.99
N ASN A 623 -8.52 -26.81 -11.84
CA ASN A 623 -8.30 -25.79 -10.82
C ASN A 623 -6.82 -25.35 -10.83
N TRP A 624 -6.58 -24.05 -10.68
CA TRP A 624 -5.27 -23.45 -10.83
C TRP A 624 -4.96 -22.51 -9.65
N ASN A 625 -3.79 -22.67 -9.04
CA ASN A 625 -3.19 -21.66 -8.16
C ASN A 625 -2.46 -20.64 -9.05
N LEU A 626 -2.82 -19.37 -8.92
CA LEU A 626 -2.16 -18.28 -9.64
C LEU A 626 -1.10 -17.68 -8.72
N VAL A 627 0.15 -18.09 -8.90
CA VAL A 627 1.27 -17.75 -8.01
C VAL A 627 1.93 -16.47 -8.51
N PHE A 628 1.83 -15.39 -7.73
CA PHE A 628 2.42 -14.09 -8.07
C PHE A 628 3.95 -14.17 -8.25
N VAL A 629 4.48 -13.46 -9.24
CA VAL A 629 5.91 -13.38 -9.53
C VAL A 629 6.43 -11.96 -9.37
N ARG A 630 5.90 -11.00 -10.15
CA ARG A 630 6.34 -9.60 -10.17
C ARG A 630 5.33 -8.67 -10.83
#